data_AF-A0AAV4TXZ8-F1
#
_entry.id   AF-A0AAV4TXZ8-F1
#
_cell.length_a   1.000
_cell.length_b   1.000
_cell.length_c   1.000
_cell.angle_alpha   90.00
_cell.angle_beta   90.00
_cell.angle_gamma   90.00
#
_symmetry.space_group_name_H-M   'P 1'
#
loop_
_entity.id
_entity.type
_entity.pdbx_description
1 polymer ?
#
loop_
_entity_poly.entity_id
_entity_poly.type
_entity_poly.pdbx_seq_one_letter_code
_entity_poly.pdbx_strand_id
1 'polypeptide(L)'
;MDLKKCAKFVYLGETDNSEDFNEEREALDVSCKGEWKLYPGENNDLILYYLESDHFLLTKKNVILESFSLPCSKSYLKGVAKADTLLMSCTLQEGKKRQFRVQFAEQDGEDGTAKRKECTNMLKKFIHVVDYSSEGEGSEPKKITDVSDVSTALCSLMSFRMICNQTSSQLIGASASTNV
;
A
#
# COMPACT_ATOMS: atom_id res chain seq x y z
N MET A 1 10.32 -7.13 -9.53
CA MET A 1 8.95 -7.61 -9.34
C MET A 1 8.00 -6.59 -9.95
N ASP A 2 7.19 -7.02 -10.92
CA ASP A 2 6.28 -6.11 -11.64
C ASP A 2 5.00 -5.84 -10.84
N LEU A 3 4.54 -4.59 -10.90
CA LEU A 3 3.39 -4.12 -10.14
C LEU A 3 2.28 -3.65 -11.08
N LYS A 4 1.04 -4.02 -10.75
CA LYS A 4 -0.16 -3.53 -11.44
C LYS A 4 -0.40 -2.06 -11.14
N LYS A 5 -0.13 -1.63 -9.91
CA LYS A 5 -0.27 -0.23 -9.47
C LYS A 5 0.40 0.03 -8.14
N CYS A 6 0.71 1.29 -7.89
CA CYS A 6 1.11 1.83 -6.61
C CYS A 6 0.21 3.02 -6.25
N ALA A 7 -0.05 3.24 -4.97
CA ALA A 7 -0.58 4.52 -4.50
C ALA A 7 0.24 5.04 -3.33
N LYS A 8 0.53 6.34 -3.33
CA LYS A 8 1.23 7.05 -2.25
C LYS A 8 0.26 7.96 -1.53
N PHE A 9 0.25 7.91 -0.20
CA PHE A 9 -0.56 8.83 0.59
C PHE A 9 0.13 10.19 0.67
N VAL A 10 -0.62 11.24 0.39
CA VAL A 10 -0.18 12.64 0.42
C VAL A 10 -1.04 13.35 1.46
N TYR A 11 -0.41 13.84 2.53
CA TYR A 11 -1.10 14.65 3.53
C TYR A 11 -1.41 16.02 2.92
N LEU A 12 -2.65 16.46 3.03
CA LEU A 12 -3.04 17.83 2.71
C LEU A 12 -2.58 18.69 3.88
N GLY A 13 -1.73 19.68 3.61
CA GLY A 13 -1.16 20.54 4.65
C GLY A 13 -2.27 21.17 5.49
N GLU A 14 -2.13 21.10 6.82
CA GLU A 14 -2.90 21.97 7.70
C GLU A 14 -2.37 23.39 7.47
N THR A 15 -3.13 24.23 6.77
CA THR A 15 -2.96 25.67 6.91
C THR A 15 -3.18 25.99 8.38
N ASP A 16 -2.10 26.37 9.08
CA ASP A 16 -2.14 26.94 10.42
C ASP A 16 -3.04 28.18 10.40
N ASN A 17 -4.34 27.98 10.61
CA ASN A 17 -5.24 29.01 11.08
C ASN A 17 -5.77 28.49 12.42
N SER A 18 -5.11 28.96 13.47
CA SER A 18 -5.64 28.96 14.83
C SER A 18 -7.05 29.55 14.82
N GLU A 19 -8.03 28.84 15.35
CA GLU A 19 -9.01 29.41 16.27
C GLU A 19 -9.71 28.29 17.06
N ASP A 20 -9.43 28.36 18.36
CA ASP A 20 -10.11 27.79 19.51
C ASP A 20 -11.62 27.55 19.32
N PHE A 21 -12.07 26.30 19.43
CA PHE A 21 -13.38 25.98 20.03
C PHE A 21 -13.37 24.56 20.61
N ASN A 22 -13.49 24.54 21.93
CA ASN A 22 -13.80 23.41 22.79
C ASN A 22 -15.22 22.88 22.48
N GLU A 23 -15.35 21.65 21.96
CA GLU A 23 -16.59 20.87 22.15
C GLU A 23 -16.34 19.36 22.01
N GLU A 24 -16.68 18.68 23.09
CA GLU A 24 -16.65 17.25 23.34
C GLU A 24 -17.58 16.52 22.35
N ARG A 25 -17.03 15.85 21.33
CA ARG A 25 -17.76 14.87 20.52
C ARG A 25 -16.88 13.68 20.17
N GLU A 26 -17.45 12.49 20.32
CA GLU A 26 -16.91 11.18 19.94
C GLU A 26 -16.47 11.17 18.46
N ALA A 27 -15.22 11.52 18.19
CA ALA A 27 -14.64 11.43 16.86
C ALA A 27 -14.06 10.03 16.62
N LEU A 28 -14.94 9.06 16.36
CA LEU A 28 -14.55 7.80 15.71
C LEU A 28 -14.31 7.97 14.19
N ASP A 29 -14.44 9.18 13.67
CA ASP A 29 -14.04 9.51 12.30
C ASP A 29 -12.69 10.22 12.31
N VAL A 30 -11.61 9.43 12.27
CA VAL A 30 -10.28 9.94 11.98
C VAL A 30 -10.28 10.41 10.53
N SER A 31 -10.72 11.65 10.31
CA SER A 31 -10.57 12.35 9.03
C SER A 31 -9.08 12.41 8.69
N CYS A 32 -8.63 11.45 7.90
CA CYS A 32 -7.27 11.46 7.38
C CYS A 32 -7.21 12.59 6.35
N LYS A 33 -6.70 13.76 6.77
CA LYS A 33 -6.47 14.94 5.92
C LYS A 33 -5.42 14.64 4.84
N GLY A 34 -5.78 13.86 3.84
CA GLY A 34 -4.87 13.41 2.81
C GLY A 34 -5.55 12.59 1.72
N GLU A 35 -4.83 12.41 0.62
CA GLU A 35 -5.31 11.71 -0.56
C GLU A 35 -4.32 10.65 -1.04
N TRP A 36 -4.82 9.66 -1.76
CA TRP A 36 -3.98 8.62 -2.37
C TRP A 36 -3.67 8.99 -3.83
N LYS A 37 -2.42 9.39 -4.09
CA LYS A 37 -1.94 9.59 -5.45
C LYS A 37 -1.62 8.24 -6.10
N LEU A 38 -2.36 7.90 -7.15
CA LEU A 38 -2.26 6.63 -7.88
C LEU A 38 -1.20 6.68 -8.99
N TYR A 39 -0.47 5.58 -9.15
CA TYR A 39 0.51 5.32 -10.19
C TYR A 39 0.18 3.95 -10.82
N PRO A 40 -0.44 3.90 -12.02
CA PRO A 40 -0.69 2.64 -12.70
C PRO A 40 0.62 2.02 -13.19
N GLY A 41 0.72 0.69 -13.23
CA GLY A 41 1.82 -0.03 -13.89
C GLY A 41 1.40 -0.39 -15.30
N GLU A 42 1.83 0.41 -16.27
CA GLU A 42 1.50 0.22 -17.69
C GLU A 42 2.78 -0.17 -18.42
N ASN A 43 2.71 -1.16 -19.32
CA ASN A 43 3.87 -1.61 -20.11
C ASN A 43 5.09 -1.99 -19.24
N ASN A 44 4.84 -2.66 -18.10
CA ASN A 44 5.86 -3.06 -17.12
C ASN A 44 6.75 -1.90 -16.64
N ASP A 45 6.19 -0.70 -16.58
CA ASP A 45 6.94 0.49 -16.19
C ASP A 45 6.96 0.75 -14.68
N LEU A 46 6.27 -0.05 -13.87
CA LEU A 46 6.21 0.09 -12.41
C LEU A 46 6.81 -1.16 -11.75
N ILE A 47 8.01 -1.01 -11.21
CA ILE A 47 8.83 -2.15 -10.76
C ILE A 47 9.29 -1.93 -9.33
N LEU A 48 9.17 -3.00 -8.53
CA LEU A 48 9.72 -3.13 -7.19
C LEU A 48 10.98 -3.98 -7.23
N TYR A 49 12.08 -3.40 -6.78
CA TYR A 49 13.39 -4.04 -6.72
C TYR A 49 13.81 -4.29 -5.27
N TYR A 50 14.47 -5.42 -5.08
CA TYR A 50 15.35 -5.66 -3.95
C TYR A 50 16.77 -5.78 -4.51
N LEU A 51 17.67 -4.95 -4.00
CA LEU A 51 19.06 -4.88 -4.44
C LEU A 51 19.96 -5.66 -3.46
N GLU A 52 21.09 -6.16 -3.95
CA GLU A 52 22.08 -6.90 -3.15
C GLU A 52 22.63 -6.09 -1.96
N SER A 53 22.57 -4.76 -2.03
CA SER A 53 22.90 -3.86 -0.93
C SER A 53 21.83 -3.79 0.18
N ASP A 54 20.88 -4.73 0.20
CA ASP A 54 19.69 -4.72 1.06
C ASP A 54 18.85 -3.45 0.93
N HIS A 55 18.75 -2.93 -0.30
CA HIS A 55 17.89 -1.78 -0.60
C HIS A 55 16.60 -2.23 -1.25
N PHE A 56 15.51 -1.59 -0.83
CA PHE A 56 14.17 -1.79 -1.38
C PHE A 56 13.76 -0.55 -2.16
N LEU A 57 13.55 -0.71 -3.46
CA LEU A 57 13.41 0.40 -4.40
C LEU A 57 12.14 0.24 -5.23
N LEU A 58 11.28 1.26 -5.21
CA LEU A 58 10.10 1.35 -6.07
C LEU A 58 10.36 2.39 -7.16
N THR A 59 10.18 2.00 -8.41
CA THR A 59 10.42 2.86 -9.58
C THR A 59 9.21 2.91 -10.48
N LYS A 60 9.00 4.05 -11.15
CA LYS A 60 8.14 4.18 -12.32
C LYS A 60 8.95 4.75 -13.48
N LYS A 61 9.08 4.00 -14.57
CA LYS A 61 9.99 4.28 -15.69
C LYS A 61 11.41 4.49 -15.16
N ASN A 62 11.97 5.68 -15.35
CA ASN A 62 13.28 6.10 -14.89
C ASN A 62 13.25 6.92 -13.58
N VAL A 63 12.09 6.99 -12.90
CA VAL A 63 11.91 7.78 -11.68
C VAL A 63 11.82 6.86 -10.47
N ILE A 64 12.63 7.14 -9.45
CA ILE A 64 12.53 6.49 -8.14
C ILE A 64 11.35 7.12 -7.38
N LEU A 65 10.36 6.31 -7.03
CA LEU A 65 9.21 6.72 -6.24
C LEU A 65 9.46 6.56 -4.74
N GLU A 66 10.12 5.48 -4.34
CA GLU A 66 10.54 5.23 -2.95
C GLU A 66 11.85 4.44 -2.93
N SER A 67 12.67 4.67 -1.90
CA SER A 67 13.91 3.95 -1.67
C SER A 67 14.15 3.80 -0.16
N PHE A 68 14.38 2.57 0.29
CA PHE A 68 14.65 2.26 1.69
C PHE A 68 15.88 1.38 1.81
N SER A 69 16.80 1.78 2.68
CA SER A 69 17.77 0.85 3.25
C SER A 69 17.02 -0.04 4.25
N LEU A 70 17.05 -1.36 4.06
CA LEU A 70 16.40 -2.32 4.94
C LEU A 70 17.18 -2.60 6.24
N PRO A 71 18.54 -2.58 6.25
CA PRO A 71 19.30 -2.66 7.49
C PRO A 71 18.87 -1.59 8.48
N CYS A 72 18.61 -1.98 9.73
CA CYS A 72 18.14 -1.11 10.80
C CYS A 72 16.76 -0.46 10.59
N SER A 73 16.00 -0.85 9.56
CA SER A 73 14.69 -0.25 9.27
C SER A 73 13.55 -0.71 10.18
N LYS A 74 13.78 -1.74 11.01
CA LYS A 74 12.77 -2.36 11.87
C LYS A 74 12.02 -1.39 12.80
N SER A 75 12.68 -0.30 13.23
CA SER A 75 12.08 0.67 14.14
C SER A 75 11.12 1.65 13.45
N TYR A 76 11.33 1.93 12.16
CA TYR A 76 10.57 2.94 11.44
C TYR A 76 9.74 2.40 10.27
N LEU A 77 10.05 1.22 9.75
CA LEU A 77 9.37 0.64 8.60
C LEU A 77 8.52 -0.57 9.01
N LYS A 78 7.24 -0.54 8.65
CA LYS A 78 6.26 -1.61 8.91
C LYS A 78 5.51 -1.97 7.63
N GLY A 79 5.17 -3.25 7.49
CA GLY A 79 4.39 -3.76 6.38
C GLY A 79 3.07 -4.39 6.83
N VAL A 80 2.03 -4.26 6.01
CA VAL A 80 0.77 -5.00 6.13
C VAL A 80 0.39 -5.55 4.76
N ALA A 81 0.19 -6.86 4.69
CA ALA A 81 -0.10 -7.60 3.48
C ALA A 81 -1.53 -8.16 3.51
N LYS A 82 -2.19 -8.14 2.35
CA LYS A 82 -3.48 -8.81 2.14
C LYS A 82 -3.65 -9.14 0.66
N ALA A 83 -4.00 -10.39 0.36
CA ALA A 83 -4.12 -10.90 -1.00
C ALA A 83 -2.85 -10.58 -1.84
N ASP A 84 -3.01 -9.87 -2.95
CA ASP A 84 -1.98 -9.42 -3.88
C ASP A 84 -1.44 -8.01 -3.58
N THR A 85 -1.70 -7.48 -2.39
CA THR A 85 -1.36 -6.10 -2.00
C THR A 85 -0.45 -6.06 -0.77
N LEU A 86 0.47 -5.09 -0.76
CA LEU A 86 1.32 -4.73 0.38
C LEU A 86 1.20 -3.23 0.65
N LEU A 87 0.84 -2.87 1.88
CA LEU A 87 0.91 -1.51 2.42
C LEU A 87 2.19 -1.37 3.25
N MET A 88 2.95 -0.33 2.96
CA MET A 88 4.17 0.04 3.67
C MET A 88 3.96 1.37 4.39
N SER A 89 4.31 1.41 5.66
CA SER A 89 4.28 2.62 6.49
C SER A 89 5.67 2.88 7.04
N CYS A 90 6.17 4.08 6.79
CA CYS A 90 7.44 4.57 7.28
C CYS A 90 7.19 5.72 8.26
N THR A 91 7.66 5.59 9.49
CA THR A 91 7.67 6.67 10.47
C THR A 91 8.93 7.51 10.25
N LEU A 92 8.74 8.77 9.89
CA LEU A 92 9.80 9.75 9.74
C LEU A 92 10.11 10.41 11.10
N GLN A 93 11.10 11.29 11.11
CA GLN A 93 11.35 12.17 12.25
C GLN A 93 10.09 12.99 12.58
N GLU A 94 9.97 13.41 13.84
CA GLU A 94 8.83 14.21 14.33
C GLU A 94 7.48 13.46 14.28
N GLY A 95 7.49 12.12 14.15
CA GLY A 95 6.27 11.31 14.16
C GLY A 95 5.44 11.37 12.88
N LYS A 96 5.90 12.11 11.86
CA LYS A 96 5.27 12.14 10.53
C LYS A 96 5.29 10.74 9.92
N LYS A 97 4.20 10.32 9.28
CA LYS A 97 4.12 9.04 8.58
C LYS A 97 4.24 9.26 7.07
N ARG A 98 4.90 8.36 6.38
CA ARG A 98 4.86 8.23 4.91
C ARG A 98 4.29 6.86 4.59
N GLN A 99 3.25 6.82 3.77
CA GLN A 99 2.57 5.57 3.42
C GLN A 99 2.50 5.38 1.92
N PHE A 100 2.73 4.16 1.48
CA PHE A 100 2.47 3.76 0.11
C PHE A 100 2.00 2.30 0.09
N ARG A 101 1.18 1.97 -0.91
CA ARG A 101 0.71 0.61 -1.14
C ARG A 101 0.97 0.19 -2.57
N VAL A 102 1.22 -1.09 -2.77
CA VAL A 102 1.50 -1.68 -4.07
C VAL A 102 0.60 -2.90 -4.28
N GLN A 103 0.14 -3.09 -5.52
CA GLN A 103 -0.51 -4.33 -5.96
C GLN A 103 0.39 -5.01 -6.97
N PHE A 104 0.68 -6.29 -6.72
CA PHE A 104 1.55 -7.10 -7.56
C PHE A 104 0.80 -7.50 -8.84
N ALA A 105 1.49 -7.47 -9.98
CA ALA A 105 0.92 -7.89 -11.25
C ALA A 105 0.92 -9.41 -11.38
N GLU A 106 -0.17 -9.96 -11.90
CA GLU A 106 -0.19 -11.31 -12.45
C GLU A 106 0.60 -11.32 -13.76
N GLN A 107 1.50 -12.28 -13.93
CA GLN A 107 2.33 -12.40 -15.12
C GLN A 107 2.73 -13.85 -15.29
N ASP A 108 2.76 -14.34 -16.53
CA ASP A 108 3.28 -15.67 -16.88
C ASP A 108 2.62 -16.83 -16.08
N GLY A 109 1.35 -16.66 -15.69
CA GLY A 109 0.59 -17.64 -14.92
C GLY A 109 0.83 -17.62 -13.40
N GLU A 110 1.69 -16.73 -12.89
CA GLU A 110 1.84 -16.50 -11.45
C GLU A 110 0.88 -15.43 -10.94
N ASP A 111 0.01 -15.82 -10.00
CA ASP A 111 -0.87 -14.90 -9.26
C ASP A 111 -0.04 -13.85 -8.50
N GLY A 112 -0.48 -12.59 -8.55
CA GLY A 112 0.09 -11.49 -7.78
C GLY A 112 0.19 -11.79 -6.28
N THR A 113 -0.68 -12.64 -5.72
CA THR A 113 -0.56 -13.10 -4.32
C THR A 113 0.73 -13.89 -4.08
N ALA A 114 1.17 -14.72 -5.02
CA ALA A 114 2.38 -15.52 -4.89
C ALA A 114 3.63 -14.62 -4.89
N LYS A 115 3.71 -13.68 -5.83
CA LYS A 115 4.78 -12.67 -5.90
C LYS A 115 4.81 -11.79 -4.65
N ARG A 116 3.64 -11.39 -4.16
CA ARG A 116 3.53 -10.65 -2.90
C ARG A 116 4.06 -11.48 -1.74
N LYS A 117 3.70 -12.77 -1.63
CA LYS A 117 4.20 -13.67 -0.59
C LYS A 117 5.72 -13.77 -0.62
N GLU A 118 6.31 -13.97 -1.79
CA GLU A 118 7.78 -13.98 -1.98
C GLU A 118 8.40 -12.68 -1.46
N CYS A 119 7.89 -11.53 -1.91
CA CYS A 119 8.35 -10.21 -1.45
C CYS A 119 8.27 -10.09 0.07
N THR A 120 7.14 -10.46 0.68
CA THR A 120 6.95 -10.35 2.13
C THR A 120 7.82 -11.32 2.93
N ASN A 121 8.11 -12.51 2.41
CA ASN A 121 9.02 -13.46 3.05
C ASN A 121 10.45 -12.92 3.09
N MET A 122 10.88 -12.22 2.05
CA MET A 122 12.15 -11.49 2.05
C MET A 122 12.13 -10.35 3.06
N LEU A 123 11.11 -9.48 3.03
CA LEU A 123 11.01 -8.31 3.91
C LEU A 123 10.95 -8.66 5.40
N LYS A 124 10.33 -9.80 5.77
CA LYS A 124 10.26 -10.29 7.16
C LYS A 124 11.62 -10.52 7.82
N LYS A 125 12.70 -10.62 7.04
CA LYS A 125 14.07 -10.68 7.56
C LYS A 125 14.52 -9.36 8.19
N PHE A 126 13.94 -8.23 7.76
CA PHE A 126 14.36 -6.89 8.12
C PHE A 126 13.31 -6.12 8.94
N ILE A 127 12.04 -6.27 8.59
CA ILE A 127 10.92 -5.50 9.16
C ILE A 127 9.77 -6.38 9.63
N HIS A 128 8.90 -5.81 10.45
CA HIS A 128 7.66 -6.48 10.82
C HIS A 128 6.63 -6.36 9.68
N VAL A 129 6.18 -7.50 9.15
CA VAL A 129 5.11 -7.58 8.16
C VAL A 129 3.97 -8.44 8.69
N VAL A 130 2.79 -7.85 8.85
CA VAL A 130 1.56 -8.56 9.20
C VAL A 130 0.91 -9.06 7.91
N ASP A 131 0.56 -10.34 7.82
CA ASP A 131 -0.09 -10.91 6.63
C ASP A 131 -1.48 -11.42 6.98
N TYR A 132 -2.52 -10.80 6.42
CA TYR A 132 -3.93 -11.15 6.63
C TYR A 132 -4.48 -12.13 5.59
N SER A 133 -3.61 -12.74 4.78
CA SER A 133 -4.01 -13.62 3.67
C SER A 133 -4.00 -15.10 4.05
N SER A 134 -3.77 -15.44 5.32
CA SER A 134 -3.87 -16.82 5.81
C SER A 134 -5.30 -17.13 6.22
N GLU A 135 -6.08 -17.66 5.28
CA GLU A 135 -7.21 -18.53 5.61
C GLU A 135 -6.60 -19.83 6.18
N GLY A 136 -6.48 -19.93 7.50
CA GLY A 136 -5.86 -21.07 8.18
C GLY A 136 -5.90 -20.91 9.70
N GLU A 137 -6.77 -21.70 10.32
CA GLU A 137 -7.08 -21.76 11.75
C GLU A 137 -5.84 -21.75 12.67
N GLY A 138 -5.95 -21.07 13.81
CA GLY A 138 -5.27 -21.51 15.03
C GLY A 138 -3.91 -20.90 15.39
N SER A 139 -3.49 -19.76 14.82
CA SER A 139 -2.40 -18.98 15.44
C SER A 139 -2.94 -17.67 15.98
N GLU A 140 -2.95 -17.55 17.32
CA GLU A 140 -3.30 -16.30 17.99
C GLU A 140 -2.47 -15.16 17.40
N PRO A 141 -3.09 -14.03 17.03
CA PRO A 141 -2.36 -12.86 16.60
C PRO A 141 -1.48 -12.42 17.77
N LYS A 142 -0.15 -12.48 17.60
CA LYS A 142 0.80 -11.85 18.53
C LYS A 142 0.37 -10.41 18.70
N LYS A 143 -0.06 -10.09 19.91
CA LYS A 143 -0.70 -8.85 20.34
C LYS A 143 0.09 -7.64 19.83
N ILE A 144 -0.39 -7.05 18.74
CA ILE A 144 0.05 -5.73 18.28
C ILE A 144 -0.59 -4.75 19.27
N THR A 145 0.23 -4.01 20.00
CA THR A 145 -0.19 -3.13 21.11
C THR A 145 -0.90 -1.85 20.66
N ASP A 146 -1.19 -1.70 19.36
CA ASP A 146 -1.85 -0.51 18.83
C ASP A 146 -2.93 -0.91 17.81
N VAL A 147 -4.16 -1.04 18.31
CA VAL A 147 -5.34 -1.50 17.56
C VAL A 147 -5.76 -0.46 16.51
N SER A 148 -5.33 0.80 16.67
CA SER A 148 -5.63 1.91 15.78
C SER A 148 -4.95 1.76 14.40
N ASP A 149 -3.66 1.39 14.38
CA ASP A 149 -2.88 1.23 13.14
C ASP A 149 -3.40 0.07 12.27
N VAL A 150 -3.98 -0.98 12.89
CA VAL A 150 -4.48 -2.17 12.18
C VAL A 150 -5.80 -1.90 11.46
N SER A 151 -6.76 -1.27 12.14
CA SER A 151 -8.08 -0.95 11.56
C SER A 151 -7.92 0.00 10.38
N THR A 152 -7.11 1.05 10.52
CA THR A 152 -6.80 1.98 9.43
C THR A 152 -6.09 1.30 8.26
N ALA A 153 -5.15 0.38 8.52
CA ALA A 153 -4.47 -0.37 7.47
C ALA A 153 -5.42 -1.30 6.69
N LEU A 154 -6.32 -2.00 7.38
CA LEU A 154 -7.32 -2.87 6.75
C LEU A 154 -8.34 -2.09 5.93
N CYS A 155 -8.87 -0.98 6.47
CA CYS A 155 -9.75 -0.07 5.74
C CYS A 155 -9.06 0.48 4.49
N SER A 156 -7.80 0.92 4.61
CA SER A 156 -7.01 1.41 3.47
C SER A 156 -6.82 0.32 2.40
N LEU A 157 -6.46 -0.90 2.79
CA LEU A 157 -6.28 -2.01 1.85
C LEU A 157 -7.60 -2.37 1.13
N MET A 158 -8.74 -2.32 1.82
CA MET A 158 -10.05 -2.55 1.20
C MET A 158 -10.43 -1.47 0.19
N SER A 159 -10.23 -0.19 0.52
CA SER A 159 -10.50 0.92 -0.43
C SER A 159 -9.62 0.83 -1.68
N PHE A 160 -8.41 0.28 -1.60
CA PHE A 160 -7.54 0.15 -2.77
C PHE A 160 -8.07 -0.82 -3.83
N ARG A 161 -8.70 -1.93 -3.41
CA ARG A 161 -9.37 -2.84 -4.34
C ARG A 161 -10.60 -2.20 -4.96
N MET A 162 -11.40 -1.46 -4.18
CA MET A 162 -12.59 -0.78 -4.72
C MET A 162 -12.27 0.27 -5.79
N ILE A 163 -11.22 1.09 -5.59
CA ILE A 163 -10.76 2.05 -6.62
C ILE A 163 -10.31 1.32 -7.91
N CYS A 164 -9.83 0.07 -7.81
CA CYS A 164 -9.47 -0.71 -8.99
C CYS A 164 -10.67 -1.27 -9.75
N ASN A 165 -11.73 -1.68 -9.05
CA ASN A 165 -12.90 -2.24 -9.73
C ASN A 165 -13.67 -1.18 -10.51
N GLN A 166 -13.64 0.09 -10.08
CA GLN A 166 -14.30 1.18 -10.82
C GLN A 166 -13.61 1.53 -12.15
N THR A 167 -12.32 1.23 -12.32
CA THR A 167 -11.59 1.49 -13.58
C THR A 167 -11.72 0.35 -14.60
N SER A 168 -12.12 -0.86 -14.20
CA SER A 168 -12.34 -1.98 -15.13
C SER A 168 -13.72 -1.95 -15.80
N SER A 169 -14.70 -1.21 -15.28
CA SER A 169 -16.08 -1.21 -15.78
C SER A 169 -16.32 -0.30 -16.99
N GLN A 170 -15.32 0.45 -17.47
CA GLN A 170 -15.49 1.39 -18.61
C GLN A 170 -14.87 0.92 -19.94
N LEU A 171 -14.42 -0.33 -20.07
CA LEU A 171 -13.84 -0.84 -21.32
C LEU A 171 -14.61 -2.00 -21.99
N ILE A 172 -15.89 -2.18 -21.68
CA ILE A 172 -16.76 -3.10 -22.43
C ILE A 172 -17.95 -2.31 -22.97
N GLY A 173 -17.79 -1.70 -24.15
CA GLY A 173 -18.88 -0.95 -24.76
C GLY A 173 -18.54 -0.16 -26.01
N ALA A 174 -17.92 -0.77 -27.02
CA ALA A 174 -17.97 -0.25 -28.39
C ALA A 174 -17.55 -1.33 -29.41
N SER A 175 -18.40 -2.33 -29.65
CA SER A 175 -18.32 -3.13 -30.88
C SER A 175 -19.67 -3.80 -31.20
N ALA A 176 -20.45 -3.14 -32.07
CA ALA A 176 -21.58 -3.61 -32.90
C ALA A 176 -22.38 -2.33 -33.32
N SER A 177 -22.75 -2.03 -34.57
CA SER A 177 -22.83 -2.77 -35.83
C SER A 177 -22.90 -1.79 -37.03
N THR A 178 -22.33 -2.24 -38.15
CA THR A 178 -22.77 -2.18 -39.57
C THR A 178 -23.82 -1.18 -40.04
N ASN A 179 -23.59 -0.56 -41.22
CA ASN A 179 -24.40 -0.88 -42.41
C ASN A 179 -23.73 -0.47 -43.74
N VAL A 180 -23.99 -1.33 -44.72
CA VAL A 180 -23.74 -1.23 -46.17
C VAL A 180 -24.56 -0.10 -46.78
#